data_AF-A0A534E760-F1
#
_entry.id   AF-A0A534E760-F1
#
_cell.length_a   1.000
_cell.length_b   1.000
_cell.length_c   1.000
_cell.angle_alpha   90.00
_cell.angle_beta   90.00
_cell.angle_gamma   90.00
#
_symmetry.space_group_name_H-M   'P 1'
#
loop_
_entity.id
_entity.type
_entity.pdbx_description
1 polymer ?
#
loop_
_entity_poly.entity_id
_entity_poly.type
_entity_poly.pdbx_seq_one_letter_code
_entity_poly.pdbx_strand_id
1 'polypeptide(L)'
;MGLSIPQMALMSRLLDEALPLDAPGRRRWLEALSPEYQSLAGALREALMPVGEGGLAGALDAGARSDLDRIGSGPRPGEIVGPYRVIRLLGEGGMAEVWLAERADGAFKRDVALKLPVLLRLREDLASRFARERDILAAL
;
A
#
# COMPACT_ATOMS: atom_id res chain seq x y z
N MET A 1 -0.53 19.88 -4.18
CA MET A 1 -2.00 19.80 -4.35
C MET A 1 -2.38 18.33 -4.18
N GLY A 2 -3.17 17.97 -3.16
CA GLY A 2 -3.47 16.57 -2.85
C GLY A 2 -4.57 16.01 -3.75
N LEU A 3 -4.49 14.71 -4.08
CA LEU A 3 -5.56 14.00 -4.81
C LEU A 3 -6.80 13.84 -3.91
N SER A 4 -7.99 14.06 -4.46
CA SER A 4 -9.25 13.72 -3.78
C SER A 4 -9.44 12.20 -3.66
N ILE A 5 -10.31 11.74 -2.76
CA ILE A 5 -10.59 10.30 -2.57
C ILE A 5 -11.00 9.59 -3.89
N PRO A 6 -11.91 10.15 -4.72
CA PRO A 6 -12.24 9.56 -6.01
C PRO A 6 -11.04 9.50 -6.97
N GLN A 7 -10.21 10.55 -6.98
CA GLN A 7 -9.00 10.59 -7.79
C GLN A 7 -7.95 9.58 -7.32
N MET A 8 -7.86 9.30 -6.02
CA MET A 8 -6.97 8.27 -5.46
C MET A 8 -7.42 6.86 -5.88
N ALA A 9 -8.71 6.55 -5.81
CA ALA A 9 -9.23 5.25 -6.24
C ALA A 9 -9.02 5.03 -7.75
N LEU A 10 -9.17 6.08 -8.55
CA LEU A 10 -8.91 6.05 -9.98
C LEU A 10 -7.42 5.90 -10.30
N MET A 11 -6.56 6.66 -9.61
CA MET A 11 -5.10 6.54 -9.70
C MET A 11 -4.64 5.11 -9.38
N SER A 12 -5.18 4.48 -8.33
CA SER A 12 -4.84 3.09 -7.98
C SER A 12 -5.12 2.14 -9.13
N ARG A 13 -6.33 2.20 -9.70
CA ARG A 13 -6.72 1.33 -10.84
C ARG A 13 -5.81 1.52 -12.05
N LEU A 14 -5.52 2.77 -12.40
CA LEU A 14 -4.63 3.12 -13.51
C LEU A 14 -3.19 2.63 -13.28
N LEU A 15 -2.70 2.67 -12.03
CA LEU A 15 -1.39 2.12 -11.68
C LEU A 15 -1.37 0.59 -11.74
N ASP A 16 -2.43 -0.08 -11.31
CA ASP A 16 -2.53 -1.55 -11.37
C ASP A 16 -2.45 -2.06 -12.82
N GLU A 17 -2.98 -1.30 -13.79
CA GLU A 17 -2.84 -1.60 -15.22
C GLU A 17 -1.44 -1.33 -15.78
N ALA A 18 -0.80 -0.24 -15.34
CA ALA A 18 0.45 0.23 -15.93
C ALA A 18 1.71 -0.38 -15.29
N LEU A 19 1.68 -0.74 -14.00
CA LEU A 19 2.84 -1.29 -13.28
C LEU A 19 3.36 -2.63 -13.85
N PRO A 20 2.52 -3.56 -14.33
CA PRO A 20 2.98 -4.79 -14.97
C PRO A 20 3.75 -4.56 -16.28
N LEU A 21 3.59 -3.39 -16.91
CA LEU A 21 4.25 -3.05 -18.18
C LEU A 21 5.74 -2.74 -17.96
N ASP A 22 6.54 -2.99 -19.00
CA ASP A 22 7.94 -2.57 -19.07
C ASP A 22 8.07 -1.04 -19.29
N ALA A 23 9.29 -0.49 -19.18
CA ALA A 23 9.49 0.95 -19.31
C ALA A 23 9.02 1.54 -20.67
N PRO A 24 9.27 0.89 -21.82
CA PRO A 24 8.66 1.28 -23.10
C PRO A 24 7.12 1.17 -23.11
N GLY A 25 6.55 0.12 -22.51
CA GLY A 25 5.12 -0.08 -22.40
C GLY A 25 4.42 0.99 -21.57
N ARG A 26 4.99 1.35 -20.42
CA ARG A 26 4.49 2.45 -19.56
C ARG A 26 4.48 3.79 -20.29
N ARG A 27 5.50 4.07 -21.12
CA ARG A 27 5.54 5.29 -21.97
C ARG A 27 4.37 5.34 -22.94
N ARG A 28 4.20 4.27 -23.73
CA ARG A 28 3.09 4.19 -24.71
C ARG A 28 1.72 4.26 -24.03
N TRP A 29 1.59 3.61 -22.88
CA TRP A 29 0.35 3.64 -22.10
C TRP A 29 0.03 5.06 -21.61
N LEU A 30 1.03 5.81 -21.11
CA LEU A 30 0.86 7.21 -20.72
C LEU A 30 0.51 8.14 -21.90
N GLU A 31 1.06 7.87 -23.09
CA GLU A 31 0.76 8.62 -24.32
C GLU A 31 -0.67 8.34 -24.84
N ALA A 32 -1.17 7.12 -24.64
CA ALA A 32 -2.52 6.71 -25.01
C ALA A 32 -3.58 7.00 -23.93
N LEU A 33 -3.20 7.68 -22.83
CA LEU A 33 -4.10 7.94 -21.71
C LEU A 33 -5.29 8.82 -22.15
N SER A 34 -6.50 8.38 -21.80
CA SER A 34 -7.73 9.10 -22.15
C SER A 34 -7.74 10.54 -21.59
N PRO A 35 -8.29 11.54 -22.32
CA PRO A 35 -8.36 12.93 -21.87
C PRO A 35 -9.03 13.12 -20.50
N GLU A 36 -9.94 12.22 -20.13
CA GLU A 36 -10.63 12.23 -18.84
C GLU A 36 -9.67 12.03 -17.64
N TYR A 37 -8.51 11.40 -17.87
CA TYR A 37 -7.47 11.16 -16.87
C TYR A 37 -6.30 12.14 -16.96
N GLN A 38 -6.39 13.17 -17.80
CA GLN A 38 -5.30 14.13 -18.01
C GLN A 38 -4.89 14.83 -16.72
N SER A 39 -5.84 15.06 -15.80
CA SER A 39 -5.57 15.62 -14.47
C SER A 39 -4.63 14.76 -13.61
N LEU A 40 -4.59 13.44 -13.85
CA LEU A 40 -3.72 12.48 -13.16
C LEU A 40 -2.42 12.21 -13.92
N ALA A 41 -2.30 12.63 -15.18
CA ALA A 41 -1.17 12.30 -16.05
C ALA A 41 0.19 12.73 -15.47
N GLY A 42 0.25 13.87 -14.78
CA GLY A 42 1.47 14.32 -14.10
C GLY A 42 1.91 13.36 -13.00
N ALA A 43 0.99 13.04 -12.08
CA ALA A 43 1.25 12.13 -10.97
C ALA A 43 1.50 10.67 -11.45
N LEU A 44 0.82 10.21 -12.50
CA LEU A 44 1.08 8.93 -13.14
C LEU A 44 2.47 8.88 -13.79
N ARG A 45 2.91 9.96 -14.44
CA ARG A 45 4.25 10.06 -15.03
C ARG A 45 5.33 9.99 -13.96
N GLU A 46 5.18 10.77 -12.89
CA GLU A 46 6.10 10.72 -11.74
C GLU A 46 6.15 9.32 -11.12
N ALA A 47 5.00 8.66 -10.96
CA ALA A 47 4.92 7.33 -10.40
C ALA A 47 5.44 6.24 -11.36
N LEU A 48 5.27 6.34 -12.67
CA LEU A 48 5.64 5.25 -13.59
C LEU A 48 7.06 5.42 -14.17
N MET A 49 7.58 6.65 -14.19
CA MET A 49 8.87 7.01 -14.78
C MET A 49 9.68 8.01 -13.94
N PRO A 50 10.16 7.66 -12.74
CA PRO A 50 11.14 8.47 -12.04
C PRO A 50 12.42 8.59 -12.85
N VAL A 51 12.95 9.81 -12.86
CA VAL A 51 14.18 10.17 -13.55
C VAL A 51 15.35 9.72 -12.67
N GLY A 52 15.90 8.53 -12.93
CA GLY A 52 17.05 7.96 -12.22
C GLY A 52 17.30 6.49 -12.57
N GLU A 53 18.53 6.01 -12.41
CA GLU A 53 18.91 4.58 -12.53
C GLU A 53 18.21 3.78 -11.42
N GLY A 54 16.95 3.45 -11.69
CA GLY A 54 16.01 2.96 -10.70
C GLY A 54 14.76 3.83 -10.68
N GLY A 55 13.94 3.75 -11.75
CA GLY A 55 12.59 4.32 -11.78
C GLY A 55 11.71 3.76 -10.65
N LEU A 56 10.39 3.99 -10.57
CA LEU A 56 9.63 3.66 -9.35
C LEU A 56 9.65 2.16 -9.14
N ALA A 57 9.67 1.38 -10.22
CA ALA A 57 9.97 -0.04 -10.15
C ALA A 57 11.36 -0.34 -9.59
N GLY A 58 12.42 0.36 -9.99
CA GLY A 58 13.77 0.20 -9.45
C GLY A 58 14.02 0.87 -8.09
N ALA A 59 13.24 1.85 -7.67
CA ALA A 59 13.23 2.42 -6.32
C ALA A 59 12.38 1.56 -5.38
N LEU A 60 11.31 0.93 -5.89
CA LEU A 60 10.60 -0.14 -5.21
C LEU A 60 11.48 -1.40 -5.14
N ASP A 61 12.31 -1.71 -6.13
CA ASP A 61 13.15 -2.91 -6.16
C ASP A 61 14.50 -2.70 -5.44
N ALA A 62 15.11 -1.50 -5.51
CA ALA A 62 16.31 -1.14 -4.75
C ALA A 62 15.97 -0.76 -3.30
N GLY A 63 14.83 -0.11 -3.07
CA GLY A 63 14.26 0.11 -1.74
C GLY A 63 13.77 -1.19 -1.12
N ALA A 64 13.09 -2.06 -1.89
CA ALA A 64 12.78 -3.41 -1.41
C ALA A 64 14.05 -4.18 -1.11
N ARG A 65 15.06 -4.24 -1.98
CA ARG A 65 16.26 -5.03 -1.67
C ARG A 65 17.08 -4.48 -0.51
N SER A 66 17.16 -3.16 -0.34
CA SER A 66 17.92 -2.52 0.76
C SER A 66 17.16 -2.52 2.09
N ASP A 67 15.82 -2.41 2.08
CA ASP A 67 15.00 -2.38 3.30
C ASP A 67 14.43 -3.76 3.67
N LEU A 68 14.22 -4.69 2.72
CA LEU A 68 13.87 -6.10 3.02
C LEU A 68 15.01 -6.81 3.77
N ASP A 69 16.26 -6.41 3.53
CA ASP A 69 17.44 -6.91 4.26
C ASP A 69 17.58 -6.29 5.67
N ARG A 70 16.93 -5.14 5.94
CA ARG A 70 17.00 -4.44 7.25
C ARG A 70 15.73 -4.52 8.09
N ILE A 71 14.58 -4.77 7.47
CA ILE A 71 13.24 -4.87 8.07
C ILE A 71 12.59 -6.08 7.40
N GLY A 72 12.95 -7.27 7.86
CA GLY A 72 12.42 -8.51 7.29
C GLY A 72 10.90 -8.48 7.25
N SER A 73 10.34 -8.97 6.12
CA SER A 73 9.00 -9.52 5.88
C SER A 73 7.96 -9.21 6.96
N GLY A 74 6.80 -8.67 6.58
CA GLY A 74 5.64 -8.45 7.45
C GLY A 74 5.39 -9.56 8.49
N PRO A 75 4.68 -9.25 9.58
CA PRO A 75 4.76 -10.00 10.82
C PRO A 75 4.57 -11.49 10.66
N ARG A 76 5.30 -12.26 11.46
CA ARG A 76 5.31 -13.72 11.33
C ARG A 76 4.16 -14.34 12.15
N PRO A 77 3.65 -15.52 11.74
CA PRO A 77 2.81 -16.34 12.61
C PRO A 77 3.42 -16.47 14.01
N GLY A 78 2.62 -16.18 15.05
CA GLY A 78 3.00 -16.18 16.45
C GLY A 78 3.48 -14.84 17.01
N GLU A 79 3.80 -13.86 16.16
CA GLU A 79 4.25 -12.52 16.55
C GLU A 79 3.15 -11.73 17.26
N ILE A 80 3.53 -10.90 18.23
CA ILE A 80 2.62 -10.02 18.96
C ILE A 80 2.70 -8.60 18.40
N VAL A 81 1.58 -8.10 17.90
CA VAL A 81 1.41 -6.72 17.43
C VAL A 81 0.37 -6.03 18.32
N GLY A 82 0.83 -5.20 19.24
CA GLY A 82 -0.02 -4.62 20.28
C GLY A 82 -0.66 -5.74 21.14
N PRO A 83 -1.99 -5.76 21.35
CA PRO A 83 -2.65 -6.82 22.10
C PRO A 83 -2.97 -8.06 21.26
N TYR A 84 -2.55 -8.13 19.99
CA TYR A 84 -2.95 -9.19 19.07
C TYR A 84 -1.78 -10.14 18.75
N ARG A 85 -2.03 -11.45 18.80
CA ARG A 85 -1.14 -12.49 18.29
C ARG A 85 -1.52 -12.83 16.86
N VAL A 86 -0.57 -12.69 15.95
CA VAL A 86 -0.72 -13.03 14.53
C VAL A 86 -0.77 -14.55 14.37
N ILE A 87 -1.70 -15.05 13.56
CA ILE A 87 -1.89 -16.48 13.30
C ILE A 87 -1.44 -16.82 11.88
N ARG A 88 -2.00 -16.18 10.85
CA ARG A 88 -1.64 -16.42 9.44
C ARG A 88 -2.09 -15.28 8.52
N LEU A 89 -1.48 -15.14 7.35
CA LEU A 89 -1.90 -14.17 6.34
C LEU A 89 -3.29 -14.55 5.79
N LEU A 90 -4.16 -13.56 5.66
CA LEU A 90 -5.46 -13.68 4.99
C LEU A 90 -5.42 -13.11 3.57
N GLY A 91 -4.62 -12.07 3.34
CA GLY A 91 -4.41 -11.51 2.01
C GLY A 91 -3.45 -10.32 2.02
N GLU A 92 -2.92 -10.00 0.85
CA GLU A 92 -2.00 -8.91 0.60
C GLU A 92 -2.51 -8.06 -0.57
N GLY A 93 -2.29 -6.75 -0.53
CA GLY A 93 -2.60 -5.89 -1.68
C GLY A 93 -2.35 -4.40 -1.43
N GLY A 94 -1.90 -3.71 -2.48
CA GLY A 94 -1.81 -2.25 -2.66
C GLY A 94 -1.03 -1.44 -1.60
N MET A 95 -1.48 -1.48 -0.35
CA MET A 95 -0.98 -0.65 0.76
C MET A 95 -0.92 -1.39 2.10
N ALA A 96 -1.40 -2.63 2.19
CA ALA A 96 -1.46 -3.36 3.46
C ALA A 96 -1.48 -4.88 3.28
N GLU A 97 -1.07 -5.56 4.33
CA GLU A 97 -1.32 -6.98 4.56
C GLU A 97 -2.47 -7.13 5.56
N VAL A 98 -3.30 -8.15 5.38
CA VAL A 98 -4.39 -8.50 6.30
C VAL A 98 -4.09 -9.86 6.89
N TRP A 99 -3.99 -9.92 8.22
CA TRP A 99 -3.63 -11.10 8.98
C TRP A 99 -4.80 -11.58 9.82
N LEU A 100 -4.96 -12.90 9.96
CA LEU A 100 -5.77 -13.49 11.01
C LEU A 100 -5.00 -13.35 12.31
N ALA A 101 -5.64 -12.83 13.35
CA ALA A 101 -5.04 -12.68 14.66
C ALA A 101 -6.04 -12.98 15.77
N GLU A 102 -5.54 -13.28 16.96
CA GLU A 102 -6.32 -13.40 18.19
C GLU A 102 -5.86 -12.38 19.22
N ARG A 103 -6.71 -12.02 20.18
CA ARG A 103 -6.29 -11.20 21.31
C ARG A 103 -5.45 -12.03 22.29
N ALA A 104 -4.23 -11.57 22.55
CA ALA A 104 -3.28 -12.18 23.47
C ALA A 104 -3.40 -11.65 24.91
N ASP A 105 -4.17 -10.57 25.14
CA ASP A 105 -4.36 -9.93 26.44
C ASP A 105 -5.45 -10.59 27.31
N GLY A 106 -5.98 -11.72 26.87
CA GLY A 106 -6.98 -12.49 27.63
C GLY A 106 -8.39 -11.89 27.63
N ALA A 107 -8.57 -10.69 27.09
CA ALA A 107 -9.86 -10.06 26.92
C ALA A 107 -10.52 -10.57 25.63
N PHE A 108 -11.60 -11.35 25.76
CA PHE A 108 -12.41 -11.90 24.67
C PHE A 108 -11.63 -12.74 23.63
N LYS A 109 -11.87 -14.06 23.62
CA LYS A 109 -11.33 -14.96 22.58
C LYS A 109 -12.16 -14.84 21.30
N ARG A 110 -11.74 -13.97 20.40
CA ARG A 110 -12.32 -13.88 19.05
C ARG A 110 -11.22 -13.63 18.03
N ASP A 111 -11.31 -14.36 16.92
CA ASP A 111 -10.48 -14.14 15.73
C ASP A 111 -10.82 -12.81 15.09
N VAL A 112 -9.79 -12.05 14.72
CA VAL A 112 -9.89 -10.74 14.07
C VAL A 112 -9.06 -10.68 12.81
N ALA A 113 -9.45 -9.82 11.87
CA ALA A 113 -8.64 -9.44 10.72
C ALA A 113 -7.82 -8.20 11.10
N LEU A 114 -6.50 -8.36 11.24
CA LEU A 114 -5.55 -7.30 11.55
C LEU A 114 -4.94 -6.76 10.25
N LYS A 115 -5.29 -5.52 9.88
CA LYS A 115 -4.75 -4.84 8.68
C LYS A 115 -3.51 -4.03 9.04
N LEU A 116 -2.39 -4.35 8.41
CA LEU A 116 -1.08 -3.76 8.68
C LEU A 116 -0.54 -3.06 7.43
N PRO A 117 -0.20 -1.77 7.50
CA PRO A 117 0.35 -1.04 6.36
C PRO A 117 1.73 -1.58 5.97
N VAL A 118 1.99 -1.72 4.67
CA VAL A 118 3.33 -2.01 4.17
C VAL A 118 4.18 -0.74 4.31
N LEU A 119 5.14 -0.77 5.24
CA LEU A 119 5.88 0.42 5.72
C LEU A 119 6.72 1.12 4.63
N LEU A 120 6.95 0.48 3.48
CA LEU A 120 7.80 0.98 2.38
C LEU A 120 7.27 2.24 1.68
N ARG A 121 6.07 2.75 2.01
CA ARG A 121 5.45 3.96 1.40
C ARG A 121 5.00 5.04 2.40
N LEU A 122 5.48 5.01 3.65
CA LEU A 122 4.88 5.78 4.74
C LEU A 122 5.07 7.30 4.64
N ARG A 123 3.93 8.00 4.62
CA ARG A 123 3.83 9.44 4.89
C ARG A 123 3.40 9.68 6.34
N GLU A 124 3.71 10.87 6.87
CA GLU A 124 3.42 11.31 8.25
C GLU A 124 1.93 11.33 8.63
N ASP A 125 1.00 11.29 7.67
CA ASP A 125 -0.45 11.48 7.90
C ASP A 125 -1.24 10.18 8.15
N LEU A 126 -0.58 9.03 8.15
CA LEU A 126 -1.22 7.71 8.19
C LEU A 126 -1.91 7.43 9.53
N ALA A 127 -1.29 7.81 10.65
CA ALA A 127 -1.83 7.58 11.98
C ALA A 127 -3.20 8.27 12.15
N SER A 128 -3.33 9.50 11.64
CA SER A 128 -4.58 10.25 11.66
C SER A 128 -5.66 9.63 10.78
N ARG A 129 -5.29 9.06 9.63
CA ARG A 129 -6.21 8.34 8.75
C ARG A 129 -6.73 7.06 9.41
N PHE A 130 -5.85 6.27 10.04
CA PHE A 130 -6.25 5.06 10.76
C PHE A 130 -7.11 5.34 11.99
N ALA A 131 -6.80 6.39 12.75
CA ALA A 131 -7.65 6.81 13.85
C ALA A 131 -9.07 7.13 13.35
N ARG A 132 -9.19 7.89 12.25
CA ARG A 132 -10.47 8.22 11.63
C ARG A 132 -11.20 6.97 11.11
N GLU A 133 -10.51 6.07 10.43
CA GLU A 133 -11.09 4.82 9.92
C GLU A 133 -11.60 3.93 11.06
N ARG A 134 -10.80 3.78 12.12
CA ARG A 134 -11.19 3.05 13.34
C ARG A 134 -12.45 3.65 13.95
N ASP A 135 -12.51 4.97 14.07
CA ASP A 135 -13.64 5.65 14.70
C ASP A 135 -14.92 5.50 13.84
N ILE A 136 -14.80 5.52 12.51
CA ILE A 136 -15.93 5.22 11.59
C ILE A 136 -16.40 3.78 11.76
N LEU A 137 -15.49 2.81 11.75
CA LEU A 137 -15.84 1.38 11.85
C LEU A 137 -16.37 0.99 13.23
N ALA A 138 -15.94 1.67 14.29
CA ALA A 138 -16.44 1.46 15.64
C ALA A 138 -17.89 1.97 15.83
N ALA A 139 -18.38 2.80 14.91
CA ALA A 139 -19.72 3.38 14.95
C ALA A 139 -20.75 2.62 14.08
N LEU A 140 -20.35 1.54 13.41
CA LEU A 140 -21.20 0.65 12.61
C LEU A 140 -21.55 -0.63 13.38
#